data_AF-A0A8T5H5V3-F1
#
_entry.id   AF-A0A8T5H5V3-F1
#
_cell.length_a   1.000
_cell.length_b   1.000
_cell.length_c   1.000
_cell.angle_alpha   90.00
_cell.angle_beta   90.00
_cell.angle_gamma   90.00
#
_symmetry.space_group_name_H-M   'P 1'
#
loop_
_entity.id
_entity.type
_entity.pdbx_description
1 polymer ?
#
loop_
_entity_poly.entity_id
_entity_poly.type
_entity_poly.pdbx_seq_one_letter_code
_entity_poly.pdbx_strand_id
1 'polypeptide(L)'
;MLRTNNIKNSLNASSNFLISLQNQDGSWNDPEPEEITRDSLYKQPIVTTAQAIRALLFNLKPEYVSRIQKAVNYCSLVDTENIRDFGVLAWKLTAISYANTDINNLTKTKILNHLINKQEKHGFWMAYPSTNYIVNYNVLDALKNHDIPDKTKTKFINWLESIRSKEGGWGFNPEDKKEYITATTASIFSLLNSGKQASSEYLIKSRKFIESKQLEDGHWIAKAEDGHRNAEATAAAALVLMILSDNPFNQRVEKAIDYLLSIQNSKGHYSRESIHSIRYVTNLFSFYLFLKESLNSAESEFLKSNIKNKQDITNFYYRKFESNLKSNLKLMSFQSILNSKILGTTSRAISRRIEIINILNKNKSLVTAEIIENLQELEEYKYLKKKTHLTQIKSDVEYLKDIKLIYELNGEYILGFKIK
;
A
#
# COMPACT_ATOMS: atom_id res chain seq x y z
N MET A 1 -24.93 -0.50 -13.21
CA MET A 1 -25.10 0.41 -12.05
C MET A 1 -25.10 -0.33 -10.72
N LEU A 2 -25.91 -1.40 -10.55
CA LEU A 2 -25.98 -2.15 -9.27
C LEU A 2 -24.61 -2.66 -8.77
N ARG A 3 -23.84 -3.38 -9.59
CA ARG A 3 -22.52 -3.89 -9.20
C ARG A 3 -21.54 -2.80 -8.78
N THR A 4 -21.48 -1.71 -9.55
CA THR A 4 -20.65 -0.53 -9.22
C THR A 4 -20.99 0.04 -7.85
N ASN A 5 -22.28 0.13 -7.50
CA ASN A 5 -22.70 0.60 -6.18
C ASN A 5 -22.34 -0.39 -5.07
N ASN A 6 -22.53 -1.69 -5.31
CA ASN A 6 -22.14 -2.74 -4.35
C ASN A 6 -20.64 -2.73 -4.09
N ILE A 7 -19.81 -2.57 -5.14
CA ILE A 7 -18.35 -2.40 -5.02
C ILE A 7 -18.01 -1.18 -4.15
N LYS A 8 -18.62 -0.01 -4.41
CA LYS A 8 -18.39 1.21 -3.62
C LYS A 8 -18.78 1.03 -2.15
N ASN A 9 -19.93 0.40 -1.88
CA ASN A 9 -20.37 0.10 -0.52
C ASN A 9 -19.39 -0.85 0.18
N SER A 10 -18.92 -1.87 -0.54
CA SER A 10 -17.97 -2.86 -0.04
C SER A 10 -16.61 -2.23 0.30
N LEU A 11 -16.09 -1.36 -0.56
CA LEU A 11 -14.89 -0.54 -0.30
C LEU A 11 -15.05 0.31 0.98
N ASN A 12 -16.20 0.98 1.12
CA ASN A 12 -16.48 1.81 2.30
C ASN A 12 -16.55 0.98 3.59
N ALA A 13 -17.18 -0.18 3.56
CA ALA A 13 -17.26 -1.08 4.71
C ALA A 13 -15.85 -1.54 5.14
N SER A 14 -15.00 -1.93 4.19
CA SER A 14 -13.61 -2.29 4.48
C SER A 14 -12.77 -1.13 5.03
N SER A 15 -12.89 0.08 4.47
CA SER A 15 -12.19 1.25 5.00
C SER A 15 -12.63 1.59 6.42
N ASN A 16 -13.94 1.53 6.71
CA ASN A 16 -14.47 1.78 8.05
C ASN A 16 -14.00 0.74 9.07
N PHE A 17 -13.98 -0.54 8.67
CA PHE A 17 -13.41 -1.61 9.48
C PHE A 17 -11.96 -1.34 9.85
N LEU A 18 -11.11 -1.03 8.86
CA LEU A 18 -9.70 -0.72 9.10
C LEU A 18 -9.56 0.46 10.06
N ILE A 19 -10.29 1.55 9.85
CA ILE A 19 -10.21 2.73 10.73
C ILE A 19 -10.59 2.40 12.17
N SER A 20 -11.56 1.51 12.37
CA SER A 20 -11.99 1.07 13.70
C SER A 20 -10.93 0.25 14.45
N LEU A 21 -10.00 -0.38 13.73
CA LEU A 21 -8.93 -1.21 14.27
C LEU A 21 -7.59 -0.48 14.45
N GLN A 22 -7.46 0.78 14.02
CA GLN A 22 -6.17 1.48 14.13
C GLN A 22 -5.82 1.74 15.60
N ASN A 23 -4.64 1.29 16.01
CA ASN A 23 -4.08 1.57 17.32
C ASN A 23 -3.78 3.07 17.49
N GLN A 24 -3.63 3.53 18.74
CA GLN A 24 -3.34 4.93 19.03
C GLN A 24 -2.02 5.41 18.42
N ASP A 25 -1.01 4.53 18.38
CA ASP A 25 0.31 4.79 17.78
C ASP A 25 0.29 4.82 16.24
N GLY A 26 -0.87 4.54 15.61
CA GLY A 26 -1.05 4.52 14.17
C GLY A 26 -0.89 3.16 13.53
N SER A 27 -0.46 2.14 14.27
CA SER A 27 -0.27 0.79 13.77
C SER A 27 -1.59 0.02 13.57
N TRP A 28 -1.49 -1.04 12.78
CA TRP A 28 -2.47 -2.11 12.72
C TRP A 28 -1.80 -3.44 13.05
N ASN A 29 -2.51 -4.25 13.82
CA ASN A 29 -2.11 -5.61 14.15
C ASN A 29 -3.14 -6.57 13.55
N ASP A 30 -2.69 -7.74 13.10
CA ASP A 30 -3.59 -8.83 12.70
C ASP A 30 -3.86 -9.65 13.98
N PRO A 31 -5.10 -9.98 14.36
CA PRO A 31 -5.34 -10.88 15.48
C PRO A 31 -4.62 -12.22 15.24
N GLU A 32 -3.72 -12.59 16.15
CA GLU A 32 -2.95 -13.84 16.01
C GLU A 32 -3.89 -15.05 16.15
N PRO A 33 -3.85 -16.05 15.25
CA PRO A 33 -4.30 -17.39 15.58
C PRO A 33 -3.35 -18.03 16.59
N GLU A 34 -3.85 -18.94 17.41
CA GLU A 34 -3.15 -19.60 18.52
C GLU A 34 -1.83 -20.32 18.13
N GLU A 35 -1.59 -20.58 16.84
CA GLU A 35 -0.36 -21.19 16.34
C GLU A 35 0.50 -20.21 15.51
N ILE A 36 1.74 -20.01 15.96
CA ILE A 36 2.78 -19.23 15.28
C ILE A 36 3.43 -20.10 14.19
N THR A 37 3.17 -19.78 12.92
CA THR A 37 3.81 -20.45 11.77
C THR A 37 4.72 -19.48 11.00
N ARG A 38 5.34 -19.95 9.91
CA ARG A 38 6.08 -19.17 8.89
C ARG A 38 5.35 -17.87 8.44
N ASP A 39 4.04 -17.78 8.66
CA ASP A 39 3.21 -16.60 8.42
C ASP A 39 3.40 -15.46 9.44
N SER A 40 4.17 -15.67 10.52
CA SER A 40 4.40 -14.68 11.59
C SER A 40 5.14 -13.41 11.11
N LEU A 41 5.94 -13.51 10.04
CA LEU A 41 6.62 -12.35 9.46
C LEU A 41 5.65 -11.35 8.81
N TYR A 42 4.51 -11.81 8.29
CA TYR A 42 3.48 -10.95 7.69
C TYR A 42 2.52 -10.36 8.71
N LYS A 43 2.50 -10.93 9.92
CA LYS A 43 1.70 -10.45 11.06
C LYS A 43 2.44 -9.40 11.87
N GLN A 44 3.71 -9.11 11.55
CA GLN A 44 4.43 -8.01 12.17
C GLN A 44 3.63 -6.71 11.98
N PRO A 45 3.44 -5.92 13.05
CA PRO A 45 2.67 -4.69 12.99
C PRO A 45 3.07 -3.76 11.83
N ILE A 46 4.37 -3.66 11.51
CA ILE A 46 4.84 -2.85 10.37
C ILE A 46 4.32 -3.33 9.02
N VAL A 47 4.25 -4.65 8.79
CA VAL A 47 3.77 -5.24 7.55
C VAL A 47 2.25 -5.06 7.45
N THR A 48 1.52 -5.39 8.50
CA THR A 48 0.07 -5.20 8.57
C THR A 48 -0.32 -3.73 8.39
N THR A 49 0.42 -2.82 9.02
CA THR A 49 0.24 -1.36 8.88
C THR A 49 0.47 -0.90 7.44
N ALA A 50 1.55 -1.35 6.79
CA ALA A 50 1.81 -1.02 5.39
C ALA A 50 0.70 -1.52 4.45
N GLN A 51 0.09 -2.67 4.77
CA GLN A 51 -1.04 -3.19 4.00
C GLN A 51 -2.33 -2.38 4.22
N ALA A 52 -2.61 -1.96 5.46
CA ALA A 52 -3.73 -1.09 5.79
C ALA A 52 -3.60 0.28 5.09
N ILE A 53 -2.39 0.86 5.04
CA ILE A 53 -2.10 2.08 4.26
C ILE A 53 -2.55 1.90 2.81
N ARG A 54 -2.13 0.82 2.16
CA ARG A 54 -2.51 0.55 0.76
C ARG A 54 -4.01 0.37 0.59
N ALA A 55 -4.65 -0.40 1.45
CA ALA A 55 -6.10 -0.61 1.41
C ALA A 55 -6.89 0.71 1.54
N LEU A 56 -6.46 1.61 2.42
CA LEU A 56 -7.07 2.93 2.58
C LEU A 56 -6.78 3.85 1.38
N LEU A 57 -5.59 3.76 0.76
CA LEU A 57 -5.25 4.52 -0.44
C LEU A 57 -6.11 4.13 -1.65
N PHE A 58 -6.46 2.85 -1.80
CA PHE A 58 -7.32 2.39 -2.88
C PHE A 58 -8.73 3.00 -2.82
N ASN A 59 -9.22 3.32 -1.63
CA ASN A 59 -10.49 4.04 -1.41
C ASN A 59 -10.24 5.41 -0.74
N LEU A 60 -9.22 6.15 -1.19
CA LEU A 60 -8.78 7.36 -0.50
C LEU A 60 -9.89 8.41 -0.40
N LYS A 61 -10.16 8.85 0.83
CA LYS A 61 -11.05 9.97 1.16
C LYS A 61 -10.36 10.95 2.12
N PRO A 62 -10.82 12.21 2.19
CA PRO A 62 -10.22 13.22 3.07
C PRO A 62 -10.06 12.76 4.53
N GLU A 63 -11.05 12.05 5.07
CA GLU A 63 -11.04 11.54 6.45
C GLU A 63 -10.04 10.39 6.70
N TYR A 64 -9.50 9.76 5.64
CA TYR A 64 -8.54 8.66 5.75
C TYR A 64 -7.09 9.15 5.74
N VAL A 65 -6.83 10.34 5.19
CA VAL A 65 -5.48 10.93 5.06
C VAL A 65 -4.76 10.96 6.40
N SER A 66 -5.47 11.38 7.44
CA SER A 66 -4.92 11.53 8.78
C SER A 66 -4.56 10.17 9.42
N ARG A 67 -5.32 9.12 9.10
CA ARG A 67 -5.09 7.74 9.53
C ARG A 67 -3.89 7.13 8.79
N ILE A 68 -3.82 7.36 7.48
CA ILE A 68 -2.69 6.94 6.63
C ILE A 68 -1.40 7.61 7.12
N GLN A 69 -1.42 8.91 7.39
CA GLN A 69 -0.23 9.63 7.84
C GLN A 69 0.29 9.07 9.17
N LYS A 70 -0.58 8.83 10.15
CA LYS A 70 -0.22 8.17 11.42
C LYS A 70 0.49 6.83 11.19
N ALA A 71 -0.03 6.00 10.30
CA ALA A 71 0.58 4.72 9.97
C ALA A 71 1.91 4.84 9.23
N VAL A 72 2.02 5.75 8.26
CA VAL A 72 3.30 6.05 7.60
C VAL A 72 4.35 6.46 8.62
N ASN A 73 3.94 7.25 9.60
CA ASN A 73 4.81 7.71 10.68
C ASN A 73 5.22 6.59 11.61
N TYR A 74 4.27 5.73 12.01
CA TYR A 74 4.58 4.49 12.73
C TYR A 74 5.67 3.69 11.99
N CYS A 75 5.43 3.36 10.71
CA CYS A 75 6.39 2.59 9.90
C CYS A 75 7.75 3.27 9.76
N SER A 76 7.81 4.61 9.78
CA SER A 76 9.08 5.35 9.74
C SER A 76 9.92 5.17 11.01
N LEU A 77 9.27 5.03 12.17
CA LEU A 77 9.92 4.96 13.49
C LEU A 77 10.28 3.53 13.90
N VAL A 78 9.64 2.51 13.33
CA VAL A 78 9.98 1.11 13.63
C VAL A 78 11.44 0.86 13.27
N ASP A 79 12.26 0.50 14.25
CA ASP A 79 13.64 0.10 14.00
C ASP A 79 13.67 -1.25 13.24
N THR A 80 14.46 -1.27 12.17
CA THR A 80 14.62 -2.44 11.32
C THR A 80 16.09 -2.80 11.09
N GLU A 81 17.03 -2.21 11.85
CA GLU A 81 18.47 -2.44 11.66
C GLU A 81 18.85 -3.92 11.85
N ASN A 82 18.17 -4.62 12.76
CA ASN A 82 18.40 -6.03 13.04
C ASN A 82 17.51 -7.00 12.24
N ILE A 83 16.58 -6.49 11.43
CA ILE A 83 15.66 -7.33 10.66
C ILE A 83 16.36 -7.83 9.41
N ARG A 84 16.57 -9.15 9.34
CA ARG A 84 17.22 -9.82 8.21
C ARG A 84 16.25 -10.22 7.08
N ASP A 85 14.94 -10.06 7.29
CA ASP A 85 13.93 -10.38 6.29
C ASP A 85 13.72 -9.21 5.32
N PHE A 86 14.05 -9.42 4.05
CA PHE A 86 13.90 -8.39 3.02
C PHE A 86 12.43 -8.04 2.70
N GLY A 87 11.48 -8.93 2.99
CA GLY A 87 10.06 -8.66 2.83
C GLY A 87 9.57 -7.59 3.81
N VAL A 88 10.01 -7.64 5.07
CA VAL A 88 9.71 -6.61 6.07
C VAL A 88 10.31 -5.25 5.66
N LEU A 89 11.57 -5.25 5.21
CA LEU A 89 12.22 -4.03 4.69
C LEU A 89 11.49 -3.47 3.46
N ALA A 90 11.00 -4.33 2.57
CA ALA A 90 10.21 -3.92 1.40
C ALA A 90 8.86 -3.29 1.79
N TRP A 91 8.17 -3.84 2.80
CA TRP A 91 6.95 -3.25 3.34
C TRP A 91 7.20 -1.91 4.01
N LYS A 92 8.29 -1.78 4.79
CA LYS A 92 8.72 -0.50 5.34
C LYS A 92 8.96 0.52 4.24
N LEU A 93 9.77 0.15 3.22
CA LEU A 93 10.06 1.00 2.07
C LEU A 93 8.78 1.47 1.38
N THR A 94 7.84 0.55 1.15
CA THR A 94 6.53 0.85 0.56
C THR A 94 5.77 1.87 1.39
N ALA A 95 5.65 1.67 2.71
CA ALA A 95 4.94 2.59 3.60
C ALA A 95 5.56 3.99 3.62
N ILE A 96 6.88 4.09 3.82
CA ILE A 96 7.57 5.39 3.89
C ILE A 96 7.71 6.06 2.52
N SER A 97 7.50 5.34 1.41
CA SER A 97 7.46 5.91 0.05
C SER A 97 6.36 6.96 -0.12
N TYR A 98 5.31 6.90 0.71
CA TYR A 98 4.23 7.88 0.78
C TYR A 98 4.60 9.12 1.61
N ALA A 99 5.65 9.07 2.44
CA ALA A 99 6.18 10.24 3.12
C ALA A 99 7.14 11.05 2.24
N ASN A 100 7.23 12.35 2.54
CA ASN A 100 8.08 13.29 1.80
C ASN A 100 8.95 14.19 2.71
N THR A 101 9.36 13.69 3.87
CA THR A 101 10.35 14.37 4.74
C THR A 101 11.76 13.95 4.39
N ASP A 102 12.74 14.80 4.74
CA ASP A 102 14.17 14.54 4.50
C ASP A 102 14.65 13.28 5.25
N ILE A 103 14.23 13.09 6.51
CA ILE A 103 14.54 11.87 7.28
C ILE A 103 14.01 10.63 6.57
N ASN A 104 12.76 10.66 6.10
CA ASN A 104 12.19 9.53 5.37
C ASN A 104 12.89 9.32 4.03
N ASN A 105 13.36 10.38 3.36
CA ASN A 105 14.16 10.26 2.14
C ASN A 105 15.51 9.57 2.38
N LEU A 106 16.18 9.89 3.48
CA LEU A 106 17.41 9.21 3.90
C LEU A 106 17.16 7.73 4.20
N THR A 107 16.13 7.42 4.99
CA THR A 107 15.76 6.04 5.32
C THR A 107 15.36 5.24 4.09
N LYS A 108 14.58 5.83 3.16
CA LYS A 108 14.24 5.22 1.86
C LYS A 108 15.49 4.85 1.08
N THR A 109 16.43 5.78 0.96
CA THR A 109 17.68 5.57 0.22
C THR A 109 18.53 4.45 0.85
N LYS A 110 18.63 4.43 2.19
CA LYS A 110 19.32 3.35 2.92
C LYS A 110 18.71 1.98 2.64
N ILE A 111 17.39 1.85 2.79
CA ILE A 111 16.69 0.58 2.54
C ILE A 111 16.80 0.16 1.08
N LEU A 112 16.61 1.10 0.14
CA LEU A 112 16.72 0.86 -1.29
C LEU A 112 18.10 0.31 -1.67
N ASN A 113 19.17 0.98 -1.22
CA ASN A 113 20.54 0.53 -1.47
C ASN A 113 20.82 -0.83 -0.83
N HIS A 114 20.30 -1.06 0.39
CA HIS A 114 20.45 -2.35 1.05
C HIS A 114 19.79 -3.48 0.25
N LEU A 115 18.54 -3.30 -0.20
CA LEU A 115 17.85 -4.27 -1.04
C LEU A 115 18.62 -4.52 -2.34
N ILE A 116 19.03 -3.47 -3.07
CA ILE A 116 19.77 -3.63 -4.33
C ILE A 116 21.09 -4.40 -4.11
N ASN A 117 21.85 -4.06 -3.07
CA ASN A 117 23.16 -4.67 -2.78
C ASN A 117 23.06 -6.10 -2.26
N LYS A 118 21.91 -6.51 -1.71
CA LYS A 118 21.66 -7.86 -1.20
C LYS A 118 20.99 -8.78 -2.21
N GLN A 119 20.75 -8.32 -3.45
CA GLN A 119 20.29 -9.20 -4.52
C GLN A 119 21.37 -10.25 -4.82
N GLU A 120 20.98 -11.52 -4.80
CA GLU A 120 21.87 -12.64 -5.10
C GLU A 120 22.42 -12.58 -6.53
N LYS A 121 23.52 -13.32 -6.77
CA LYS A 121 24.12 -13.44 -8.10
C LYS A 121 23.09 -13.84 -9.16
N HIS A 122 22.20 -14.76 -8.79
CA HIS A 122 21.15 -15.30 -9.66
C HIS A 122 19.91 -14.40 -9.78
N GLY A 123 19.76 -13.35 -8.96
CA GLY A 123 18.73 -12.31 -9.17
C GLY A 123 17.58 -12.25 -8.17
N PHE A 124 17.54 -13.16 -7.20
CA PHE A 124 16.54 -13.17 -6.14
C PHE A 124 17.10 -12.64 -4.82
N TRP A 125 16.23 -12.52 -3.82
CA TRP A 125 16.55 -12.22 -2.43
C TRP A 125 16.27 -13.45 -1.57
N MET A 126 17.24 -13.84 -0.76
CA MET A 126 17.06 -14.92 0.22
C MET A 126 16.05 -14.49 1.28
N ALA A 127 15.00 -15.27 1.49
CA ALA A 127 14.23 -15.17 2.73
C ALA A 127 14.88 -16.12 3.75
N TYR A 128 14.83 -15.79 5.03
CA TYR A 128 15.36 -16.70 6.04
C TYR A 128 14.27 -17.72 6.43
N PRO A 129 14.54 -19.04 6.46
CA PRO A 129 15.79 -19.73 6.12
C PRO A 129 15.90 -20.21 4.64
N SER A 130 14.92 -19.95 3.78
CA SER A 130 14.92 -20.39 2.37
C SER A 130 14.39 -19.33 1.40
N THR A 131 14.71 -19.46 0.11
CA THR A 131 14.14 -18.60 -0.94
C THR A 131 12.61 -18.65 -0.92
N ASN A 132 11.98 -17.47 -0.93
CA ASN A 132 10.52 -17.35 -0.87
C ASN A 132 10.05 -16.36 -1.93
N TYR A 133 9.14 -16.79 -2.81
CA TYR A 133 8.60 -15.93 -3.85
C TYR A 133 7.83 -14.74 -3.32
N ILE A 134 7.16 -14.87 -2.17
CA ILE A 134 6.38 -13.78 -1.62
C ILE A 134 7.31 -12.64 -1.18
N VAL A 135 8.46 -12.97 -0.58
CA VAL A 135 9.50 -11.97 -0.25
C VAL A 135 10.04 -11.32 -1.52
N ASN A 136 10.35 -12.12 -2.53
CA ASN A 136 10.86 -11.63 -3.80
C ASN A 136 9.87 -10.72 -4.53
N TYR A 137 8.59 -11.08 -4.55
CA TYR A 137 7.50 -10.25 -5.04
C TYR A 137 7.39 -8.93 -4.26
N ASN A 138 7.41 -8.99 -2.92
CA ASN A 138 7.31 -7.78 -2.08
C ASN A 138 8.49 -6.84 -2.34
N VAL A 139 9.70 -7.37 -2.44
CA VAL A 139 10.89 -6.58 -2.78
C VAL A 139 10.68 -5.89 -4.13
N LEU A 140 10.28 -6.62 -5.17
CA LEU A 140 10.08 -6.02 -6.49
C LEU A 140 8.93 -5.01 -6.53
N ASP A 141 7.81 -5.29 -5.85
CA ASP A 141 6.70 -4.35 -5.75
C ASP A 141 7.14 -3.06 -5.03
N ALA A 142 7.97 -3.16 -4.00
CA ALA A 142 8.54 -2.00 -3.33
C ALA A 142 9.49 -1.23 -4.25
N LEU A 143 10.35 -1.94 -5.00
CA LEU A 143 11.34 -1.32 -5.89
C LEU A 143 10.75 -0.66 -7.14
N LYS A 144 9.55 -1.06 -7.60
CA LYS A 144 8.97 -0.62 -8.89
C LYS A 144 8.79 0.90 -9.01
N ASN A 145 8.65 1.60 -7.89
CA ASN A 145 8.44 3.04 -7.81
C ASN A 145 9.74 3.82 -7.61
N HIS A 146 10.90 3.14 -7.66
CA HIS A 146 12.22 3.71 -7.47
C HIS A 146 13.06 3.54 -8.73
N ASP A 147 14.01 4.44 -8.89
CA ASP A 147 15.04 4.26 -9.90
C ASP A 147 16.00 3.17 -9.43
N ILE A 148 15.95 2.01 -10.08
CA ILE A 148 16.81 0.87 -9.78
C ILE A 148 17.60 0.49 -11.04
N PRO A 149 18.84 -0.01 -10.89
CA PRO A 149 19.65 -0.41 -12.04
C PRO A 149 18.94 -1.46 -12.90
N ASP A 150 19.04 -1.32 -14.23
CA ASP A 150 18.43 -2.28 -15.16
C ASP A 150 18.97 -3.70 -14.94
N LYS A 151 20.25 -3.84 -14.59
CA LYS A 151 20.85 -5.13 -14.23
C LYS A 151 20.10 -5.83 -13.09
N THR A 152 19.60 -5.08 -12.10
CA THR A 152 18.81 -5.62 -10.98
C THR A 152 17.48 -6.17 -11.49
N LYS A 153 16.77 -5.43 -12.36
CA LYS A 153 15.52 -5.88 -13.00
C LYS A 153 15.76 -7.12 -13.87
N THR A 154 16.76 -7.09 -14.75
CA THR A 154 17.07 -8.18 -15.68
C THR A 154 17.41 -9.46 -14.96
N LYS A 155 18.25 -9.41 -13.92
CA LYS A 155 18.57 -10.61 -13.12
C LYS A 155 17.32 -11.24 -12.51
N PHE A 156 16.45 -10.41 -11.93
CA PHE A 156 15.21 -10.88 -11.32
C PHE A 156 14.27 -11.51 -12.36
N ILE A 157 14.07 -10.86 -13.51
CA ILE A 157 13.27 -11.40 -14.62
C ILE A 157 13.82 -12.76 -15.03
N ASN A 158 15.13 -12.85 -15.31
CA ASN A 158 15.76 -14.09 -15.76
C ASN A 158 15.59 -15.23 -14.74
N TRP A 159 15.73 -14.94 -13.45
CA TRP A 159 15.46 -15.91 -12.40
C TRP A 159 14.00 -16.36 -12.41
N LEU A 160 13.08 -15.41 -12.37
CA LEU A 160 11.63 -15.69 -12.31
C LEU A 160 11.16 -16.47 -13.55
N GLU A 161 11.77 -16.23 -14.70
CA GLU A 161 11.52 -17.01 -15.90
C GLU A 161 12.10 -18.42 -15.84
N SER A 162 13.30 -18.59 -15.26
CA SER A 162 13.98 -19.89 -15.15
C SER A 162 13.28 -20.92 -14.25
N ILE A 163 12.48 -20.44 -13.29
CA ILE A 163 11.77 -21.28 -12.30
C ILE A 163 10.28 -21.42 -12.59
N ARG A 164 9.80 -20.90 -13.74
CA ARG A 164 8.42 -21.09 -14.16
C ARG A 164 8.17 -22.55 -14.52
N SER A 165 7.03 -23.09 -14.12
CA SER A 165 6.62 -24.44 -14.50
C SER A 165 6.33 -24.56 -16.00
N LYS A 166 6.27 -25.80 -16.51
CA LYS A 166 5.91 -26.09 -17.91
C LYS A 166 4.50 -25.65 -18.28
N GLU A 167 3.59 -25.67 -17.30
CA GLU A 167 2.20 -25.24 -17.40
C GLU A 167 2.02 -23.73 -17.22
N GLY A 168 3.11 -23.02 -16.90
CA GLY A 168 3.17 -21.57 -16.86
C GLY A 168 2.84 -20.95 -15.49
N GLY A 169 2.74 -21.75 -14.43
CA GLY A 169 2.58 -21.25 -13.07
C GLY A 169 3.89 -21.26 -12.26
N TRP A 170 3.79 -20.92 -10.98
CA TRP A 170 4.91 -20.89 -10.03
C TRP A 170 4.54 -21.58 -8.71
N GLY A 171 5.53 -22.23 -8.08
CA GLY A 171 5.44 -22.80 -6.72
C GLY A 171 5.62 -21.77 -5.61
N PHE A 172 5.81 -22.16 -4.35
CA PHE A 172 6.19 -21.21 -3.26
C PHE A 172 7.69 -21.04 -3.03
N ASN A 173 8.49 -21.93 -3.60
CA ASN A 173 9.95 -21.81 -3.68
C ASN A 173 10.47 -22.38 -5.02
N PRO A 174 11.74 -22.15 -5.40
CA PRO A 174 12.34 -22.64 -6.65
C PRO A 174 12.28 -24.15 -6.88
N GLU A 175 12.19 -24.94 -5.82
CA GLU A 175 12.18 -26.40 -5.88
C GLU A 175 10.76 -26.98 -5.98
N ASP A 176 9.77 -26.16 -5.67
CA ASP A 176 8.36 -26.51 -5.66
C ASP A 176 7.81 -26.59 -7.08
N LYS A 177 7.59 -27.84 -7.51
CA LYS A 177 7.07 -28.14 -8.85
C LYS A 177 5.57 -27.95 -8.97
N LYS A 178 4.84 -27.75 -7.87
CA LYS A 178 3.39 -27.50 -7.89
C LYS A 178 3.14 -26.03 -8.21
N GLU A 179 2.11 -25.74 -8.98
CA GLU A 179 1.68 -24.37 -9.24
C GLU A 179 0.59 -23.90 -8.27
N TYR A 180 0.76 -22.70 -7.72
CA TYR A 180 -0.21 -22.07 -6.82
C TYR A 180 -0.73 -20.75 -7.38
N ILE A 181 -1.98 -20.43 -7.09
CA ILE A 181 -2.62 -19.20 -7.60
C ILE A 181 -1.94 -17.95 -7.05
N THR A 182 -1.66 -17.91 -5.74
CA THR A 182 -1.02 -16.75 -5.10
C THR A 182 0.40 -16.53 -5.61
N ALA A 183 1.20 -17.59 -5.74
CA ALA A 183 2.53 -17.51 -6.32
C ALA A 183 2.49 -17.09 -7.80
N THR A 184 1.61 -17.68 -8.59
CA THR A 184 1.51 -17.38 -10.03
C THR A 184 1.08 -15.94 -10.27
N THR A 185 0.07 -15.45 -9.55
CA THR A 185 -0.39 -14.05 -9.68
C THR A 185 0.68 -13.06 -9.22
N ALA A 186 1.38 -13.32 -8.11
CA ALA A 186 2.51 -12.51 -7.65
C ALA A 186 3.67 -12.47 -8.67
N SER A 187 4.02 -13.61 -9.27
CA SER A 187 5.04 -13.69 -10.32
C SER A 187 4.64 -12.88 -11.56
N ILE A 188 3.39 -12.99 -12.00
CA ILE A 188 2.87 -12.20 -13.13
C ILE A 188 2.96 -10.70 -12.83
N PHE A 189 2.51 -10.23 -11.67
CA PHE A 189 2.66 -8.82 -11.30
C PHE A 189 4.12 -8.38 -11.26
N SER A 190 5.02 -9.22 -10.76
CA SER A 190 6.46 -8.91 -10.73
C SER A 190 7.02 -8.74 -12.14
N LEU A 191 6.66 -9.62 -13.08
CA LEU A 191 7.05 -9.51 -14.49
C LEU A 191 6.47 -8.24 -15.12
N LEU A 192 5.17 -7.98 -14.92
CA LEU A 192 4.50 -6.80 -15.42
C LEU A 192 5.16 -5.52 -14.90
N ASN A 193 5.40 -5.43 -13.59
CA ASN A 193 6.05 -4.28 -12.94
C ASN A 193 7.48 -4.08 -13.46
N SER A 194 8.20 -5.18 -13.73
CA SER A 194 9.56 -5.16 -14.28
C SER A 194 9.62 -4.84 -15.79
N GLY A 195 8.47 -4.62 -16.44
CA GLY A 195 8.40 -4.16 -17.83
C GLY A 195 8.06 -5.24 -18.86
N LYS A 196 7.76 -6.48 -18.43
CA LYS A 196 7.22 -7.50 -19.34
C LYS A 196 5.88 -7.02 -19.90
N GLN A 197 5.73 -7.09 -21.23
CA GLN A 197 4.47 -6.74 -21.90
C GLN A 197 3.36 -7.70 -21.48
N ALA A 198 2.17 -7.15 -21.25
CA ALA A 198 1.01 -7.94 -20.81
C ALA A 198 0.50 -8.85 -21.93
N SER A 199 0.70 -8.43 -23.18
CA SER A 199 0.40 -9.21 -24.38
C SER A 199 1.43 -10.30 -24.72
N SER A 200 2.53 -10.40 -23.97
CA SER A 200 3.61 -11.33 -24.33
C SER A 200 3.12 -12.78 -24.36
N GLU A 201 3.54 -13.53 -25.39
CA GLU A 201 3.20 -14.96 -25.50
C GLU A 201 3.62 -15.76 -24.27
N TYR A 202 4.67 -15.28 -23.60
CA TYR A 202 5.14 -15.79 -22.33
C TYR A 202 4.00 -15.89 -21.30
N LEU A 203 3.14 -14.88 -21.16
CA LEU A 203 2.09 -14.86 -20.14
C LEU A 203 0.81 -15.60 -20.54
N ILE A 204 0.70 -16.08 -21.79
CA ILE A 204 -0.50 -16.79 -22.26
C ILE A 204 -0.75 -18.07 -21.47
N LYS A 205 0.29 -18.88 -21.22
CA LYS A 205 0.16 -20.12 -20.43
C LYS A 205 -0.24 -19.81 -18.99
N SER A 206 0.38 -18.79 -18.38
CA SER A 206 0.07 -18.36 -17.02
C SER A 206 -1.38 -17.86 -16.88
N ARG A 207 -1.89 -17.12 -17.87
CA ARG A 207 -3.31 -16.74 -17.94
C ARG A 207 -4.21 -17.98 -18.04
N LYS A 208 -3.94 -18.90 -18.97
CA LYS A 208 -4.72 -20.13 -19.16
C LYS A 208 -4.75 -20.99 -17.89
N PHE A 209 -3.62 -21.09 -17.20
CA PHE A 209 -3.55 -21.76 -15.91
C PHE A 209 -4.53 -21.11 -14.91
N ILE A 210 -4.48 -19.79 -14.71
CA ILE A 210 -5.41 -19.09 -13.80
C ILE A 210 -6.87 -19.32 -14.25
N GLU A 211 -7.18 -19.17 -15.54
CA GLU A 211 -8.53 -19.39 -16.07
C GLU A 211 -9.06 -20.81 -15.82
N SER A 212 -8.17 -21.82 -15.83
CA SER A 212 -8.52 -23.23 -15.60
C SER A 212 -8.80 -23.60 -14.15
N LYS A 213 -8.39 -22.73 -13.20
CA LYS A 213 -8.50 -22.98 -11.76
C LYS A 213 -9.65 -22.23 -11.09
N GLN A 214 -10.42 -21.45 -11.84
CA GLN A 214 -11.61 -20.82 -11.30
C GLN A 214 -12.66 -21.88 -10.98
N LEU A 215 -13.23 -21.83 -9.78
CA LEU A 215 -14.33 -22.68 -9.38
C LEU A 215 -15.68 -22.13 -9.87
N GLU A 216 -16.73 -22.95 -9.78
CA GLU A 216 -18.03 -22.67 -10.38
C GLU A 216 -18.67 -21.35 -9.88
N ASP A 217 -18.54 -21.10 -8.57
CA ASP A 217 -19.00 -19.91 -7.86
C ASP A 217 -18.11 -18.67 -8.08
N GLY A 218 -17.01 -18.82 -8.82
CA GLY A 218 -16.15 -17.72 -9.25
C GLY A 218 -14.89 -17.51 -8.42
N HIS A 219 -14.65 -18.28 -7.36
CA HIS A 219 -13.46 -18.11 -6.53
C HIS A 219 -12.26 -18.93 -7.00
N TRP A 220 -11.10 -18.60 -6.44
CA TRP A 220 -9.88 -19.39 -6.54
C TRP A 220 -9.40 -19.79 -5.15
N ILE A 221 -8.76 -20.93 -5.08
CA ILE A 221 -8.10 -21.41 -3.87
C ILE A 221 -6.60 -21.10 -3.98
N ALA A 222 -5.98 -20.56 -2.93
CA ALA A 222 -4.54 -20.30 -2.90
C ALA A 222 -3.73 -21.60 -2.98
N LYS A 223 -4.04 -22.56 -2.11
CA LYS A 223 -3.54 -23.94 -2.10
C LYS A 223 -4.69 -24.91 -1.96
N ALA A 224 -4.67 -26.03 -2.69
CA ALA A 224 -5.73 -27.04 -2.60
C ALA A 224 -6.03 -27.48 -1.14
N GLU A 225 -5.04 -27.37 -0.24
CA GLU A 225 -5.11 -27.72 1.17
C GLU A 225 -5.76 -26.62 2.07
N ASP A 226 -5.90 -25.37 1.60
CA ASP A 226 -6.33 -24.22 2.41
C ASP A 226 -7.87 -24.10 2.57
N GLY A 227 -8.65 -24.94 1.90
CA GLY A 227 -10.12 -24.92 1.94
C GLY A 227 -10.80 -23.84 1.07
N HIS A 228 -12.14 -23.74 1.19
CA HIS A 228 -13.04 -23.11 0.20
C HIS A 228 -13.22 -21.58 0.26
N ARG A 229 -12.55 -20.84 1.15
CA ARG A 229 -12.73 -19.38 1.25
C ARG A 229 -11.42 -18.64 1.18
N ASN A 230 -11.11 -18.09 0.00
CA ASN A 230 -9.87 -17.35 -0.20
C ASN A 230 -10.11 -16.05 -1.01
N ALA A 231 -10.35 -14.97 -0.27
CA ALA A 231 -10.56 -13.64 -0.84
C ALA A 231 -9.30 -13.08 -1.51
N GLU A 232 -8.11 -13.32 -0.93
CA GLU A 232 -6.83 -12.91 -1.50
C GLU A 232 -6.62 -13.51 -2.89
N ALA A 233 -6.64 -14.85 -3.00
CA ALA A 233 -6.34 -15.55 -4.25
C ALA A 233 -7.34 -15.19 -5.33
N THR A 234 -8.62 -15.07 -4.95
CA THR A 234 -9.70 -14.67 -5.86
C THR A 234 -9.49 -13.24 -6.38
N ALA A 235 -9.18 -12.30 -5.50
CA ALA A 235 -8.97 -10.91 -5.90
C ALA A 235 -7.70 -10.74 -6.76
N ALA A 236 -6.60 -11.40 -6.39
CA ALA A 236 -5.36 -11.38 -7.16
C ALA A 236 -5.53 -12.02 -8.55
N ALA A 237 -6.20 -13.18 -8.63
CA ALA A 237 -6.48 -13.86 -9.90
C ALA A 237 -7.36 -13.01 -10.81
N ALA A 238 -8.45 -12.45 -10.27
CA ALA A 238 -9.34 -11.58 -11.03
C ALA A 238 -8.60 -10.33 -11.57
N LEU A 239 -7.75 -9.70 -10.76
CA LEU A 239 -6.98 -8.53 -11.19
C LEU A 239 -5.97 -8.88 -12.30
N VAL A 240 -5.29 -10.03 -12.19
CA VAL A 240 -4.43 -10.54 -13.28
C VAL A 240 -5.25 -10.80 -14.54
N LEU A 241 -6.44 -11.41 -14.43
CA LEU A 241 -7.29 -11.66 -15.57
C LEU A 241 -7.83 -10.36 -16.20
N MET A 242 -8.06 -9.31 -15.41
CA MET A 242 -8.38 -7.99 -15.97
C MET A 242 -7.25 -7.51 -16.90
N ILE A 243 -5.99 -7.66 -16.47
CA ILE A 243 -4.83 -7.14 -17.20
C ILE A 243 -4.47 -8.01 -18.42
N LEU A 244 -4.48 -9.35 -18.27
CA LEU A 244 -4.00 -10.27 -19.30
C LEU A 244 -5.06 -10.71 -20.33
N SER A 245 -6.34 -10.41 -20.10
CA SER A 245 -7.41 -10.77 -21.04
C SER A 245 -7.69 -9.67 -22.06
N ASP A 246 -8.18 -10.05 -23.24
CA ASP A 246 -8.62 -9.08 -24.26
C ASP A 246 -9.79 -8.22 -23.76
N ASN A 247 -10.67 -8.81 -22.95
CA ASN A 247 -11.74 -8.12 -22.25
C ASN A 247 -11.44 -8.10 -20.74
N PRO A 248 -11.14 -6.93 -20.14
CA PRO A 248 -10.88 -6.83 -18.71
C PRO A 248 -12.12 -7.09 -17.85
N PHE A 249 -13.33 -6.97 -18.41
CA PHE A 249 -14.60 -7.22 -17.72
C PHE A 249 -15.26 -8.52 -18.17
N ASN A 250 -14.45 -9.56 -18.39
CA ASN A 250 -14.96 -10.86 -18.80
C ASN A 250 -15.73 -11.57 -17.67
N GLN A 251 -16.49 -12.60 -18.03
CA GLN A 251 -17.37 -13.32 -17.09
C GLN A 251 -16.62 -13.88 -15.87
N ARG A 252 -15.34 -14.25 -16.00
CA ARG A 252 -14.54 -14.78 -14.88
C ARG A 252 -14.30 -13.71 -13.83
N VAL A 253 -13.92 -12.51 -14.28
CA VAL A 253 -13.73 -11.34 -13.40
C VAL A 253 -15.05 -10.95 -12.73
N GLU A 254 -16.16 -10.92 -13.47
CA GLU A 254 -17.47 -10.57 -12.91
C GLU A 254 -17.94 -11.59 -11.86
N LYS A 255 -17.77 -12.90 -12.12
CA LYS A 255 -18.06 -13.96 -11.13
C LYS A 255 -17.19 -13.82 -9.87
N ALA A 256 -15.90 -13.49 -10.03
CA ALA A 256 -15.00 -13.28 -8.92
C ALA A 256 -15.45 -12.11 -8.04
N ILE A 257 -15.87 -11.00 -8.66
CA ILE A 257 -16.41 -9.84 -7.94
C ILE A 257 -17.70 -10.21 -7.21
N ASP A 258 -18.62 -10.93 -7.86
CA ASP A 258 -19.87 -11.35 -7.23
C ASP A 258 -19.63 -12.29 -6.04
N TYR A 259 -18.66 -13.20 -6.13
CA TYR A 259 -18.20 -14.02 -5.00
C TYR A 259 -17.63 -13.16 -3.87
N LEU A 260 -16.69 -12.25 -4.16
CA LEU A 260 -16.07 -11.41 -3.14
C LEU A 260 -17.12 -10.57 -2.40
N LEU A 261 -18.08 -9.99 -3.13
CA LEU A 261 -19.20 -9.25 -2.54
C LEU A 261 -20.07 -10.14 -1.64
N SER A 262 -20.29 -11.41 -2.00
CA SER A 262 -21.15 -12.33 -1.23
C SER A 262 -20.49 -12.82 0.08
N ILE A 263 -19.15 -12.86 0.14
CA ILE A 263 -18.42 -13.32 1.33
C ILE A 263 -17.97 -12.19 2.27
N GLN A 264 -18.18 -10.91 1.91
CA GLN A 264 -17.93 -9.81 2.82
C GLN A 264 -18.93 -9.89 3.99
N ASN A 265 -18.42 -9.86 5.22
CA ASN A 265 -19.30 -9.88 6.38
C ASN A 265 -19.82 -8.48 6.74
N SER A 266 -20.71 -8.42 7.73
CA SER A 266 -21.31 -7.16 8.21
C SER A 266 -20.32 -6.15 8.78
N LYS A 267 -19.14 -6.61 9.23
CA LYS A 267 -18.06 -5.74 9.69
C LYS A 267 -17.23 -5.15 8.55
N GLY A 268 -17.29 -5.70 7.34
CA GLY A 268 -16.57 -5.20 6.16
C GLY A 268 -15.29 -5.94 5.79
N HIS A 269 -15.03 -7.13 6.35
CA HIS A 269 -13.86 -7.96 6.01
C HIS A 269 -14.25 -9.31 5.39
N TYR A 270 -13.27 -10.02 4.84
CA TYR A 270 -13.46 -11.20 3.98
C TYR A 270 -12.75 -12.43 4.58
N SER A 271 -13.36 -13.03 5.60
CA SER A 271 -12.84 -14.18 6.38
C SER A 271 -11.51 -13.93 7.14
N ARG A 272 -11.27 -14.69 8.24
CA ARG A 272 -10.09 -14.62 9.13
C ARG A 272 -9.72 -13.23 9.71
N GLU A 273 -10.63 -12.24 9.69
CA GLU A 273 -10.38 -10.85 10.16
C GLU A 273 -9.12 -10.17 9.58
N SER A 274 -8.52 -10.72 8.52
CA SER A 274 -7.18 -10.28 8.11
C SER A 274 -7.19 -9.10 7.15
N ILE A 275 -6.42 -8.09 7.53
CA ILE A 275 -6.09 -6.90 6.74
C ILE A 275 -5.45 -7.30 5.40
N HIS A 276 -4.78 -8.45 5.36
CA HIS A 276 -4.17 -9.00 4.15
C HIS A 276 -5.18 -9.15 3.01
N SER A 277 -6.32 -9.81 3.28
CA SER A 277 -7.36 -10.03 2.28
C SER A 277 -8.01 -8.71 1.83
N ILE A 278 -8.23 -7.79 2.76
CA ILE A 278 -8.82 -6.47 2.47
C ILE A 278 -7.99 -5.71 1.44
N ARG A 279 -6.65 -5.73 1.56
CA ARG A 279 -5.75 -5.06 0.61
C ARG A 279 -5.93 -5.56 -0.83
N TYR A 280 -6.08 -6.87 -1.05
CA TYR A 280 -6.27 -7.40 -2.40
C TYR A 280 -7.64 -7.09 -2.96
N VAL A 281 -8.70 -7.27 -2.16
CA VAL A 281 -10.07 -7.00 -2.61
C VAL A 281 -10.25 -5.51 -2.93
N THR A 282 -9.76 -4.62 -2.07
CA THR A 282 -9.81 -3.17 -2.31
C THR A 282 -9.00 -2.75 -3.53
N ASN A 283 -7.85 -3.37 -3.82
CA ASN A 283 -7.08 -3.14 -5.05
C ASN A 283 -7.92 -3.49 -6.29
N LEU A 284 -8.45 -4.72 -6.35
CA LEU A 284 -9.27 -5.19 -7.47
C LEU A 284 -10.47 -4.25 -7.70
N PHE A 285 -11.23 -3.98 -6.64
CA PHE A 285 -12.45 -3.19 -6.71
C PHE A 285 -12.18 -1.75 -7.14
N SER A 286 -11.14 -1.13 -6.60
CA SER A 286 -10.79 0.25 -6.93
C SER A 286 -10.25 0.37 -8.35
N PHE A 287 -9.42 -0.58 -8.79
CA PHE A 287 -8.96 -0.62 -10.17
C PHE A 287 -10.10 -0.91 -11.16
N TYR A 288 -11.04 -1.79 -10.81
CA TYR A 288 -12.23 -2.05 -11.63
C TYR A 288 -13.06 -0.78 -11.88
N LEU A 289 -13.30 0.00 -10.82
CA LEU A 289 -14.01 1.28 -10.93
C LEU A 289 -13.21 2.29 -11.77
N PHE A 290 -11.92 2.45 -11.46
CA PHE A 290 -11.02 3.36 -12.17
C PHE A 290 -10.94 3.03 -13.68
N LEU A 291 -10.79 1.75 -14.03
CA LEU A 291 -10.68 1.30 -15.41
C LEU A 291 -12.00 1.52 -16.17
N LYS A 292 -13.15 1.27 -15.55
CA LYS A 292 -14.47 1.54 -16.17
C LYS A 292 -14.63 3.00 -16.57
N GLU A 293 -14.21 3.91 -15.71
CA GLU A 293 -14.24 5.34 -15.99
C GLU A 293 -13.22 5.71 -17.06
N SER A 294 -11.97 5.25 -16.88
CA SER A 294 -10.85 5.58 -17.76
C SER A 294 -11.07 5.12 -19.21
N LEU A 295 -11.73 3.97 -19.42
CA LEU A 295 -11.97 3.44 -20.76
C LEU A 295 -12.96 4.26 -21.60
N ASN A 296 -13.69 5.20 -21.00
CA ASN A 296 -14.60 6.13 -21.67
C ASN A 296 -13.97 7.52 -21.93
N SER A 297 -12.66 7.66 -21.74
CA SER A 297 -11.95 8.93 -21.95
C SER A 297 -11.37 9.06 -23.37
N ALA A 298 -11.09 10.30 -23.79
CA ALA A 298 -10.36 10.56 -25.04
C ALA A 298 -8.96 9.92 -25.06
N GLU A 299 -8.29 9.81 -23.89
CA GLU A 299 -7.02 9.08 -23.77
C GLU A 299 -7.18 7.60 -24.14
N SER A 300 -8.29 6.97 -23.74
CA SER A 300 -8.59 5.58 -24.08
C SER A 300 -8.82 5.41 -25.58
N GLU A 301 -9.54 6.34 -26.23
CA GLU A 301 -9.73 6.33 -27.69
C GLU A 301 -8.41 6.46 -28.43
N PHE A 302 -7.54 7.38 -27.97
CA PHE A 302 -6.19 7.54 -28.52
C PHE A 302 -5.36 6.26 -28.36
N LEU A 303 -5.32 5.67 -27.16
CA LEU A 303 -4.56 4.45 -26.90
C LEU A 303 -5.09 3.28 -27.73
N LYS A 304 -6.41 3.10 -27.85
CA LYS A 304 -7.03 2.04 -28.66
C LYS A 304 -6.71 2.19 -30.16
N SER A 305 -6.49 3.42 -30.63
CA SER A 305 -6.13 3.69 -32.02
C SER A 305 -4.65 3.43 -32.32
N ASN A 306 -3.78 3.48 -31.30
CA ASN A 306 -2.32 3.42 -31.46
C ASN A 306 -1.68 2.15 -30.89
N ILE A 307 -2.36 1.44 -29.99
CA ILE A 307 -1.86 0.22 -29.34
C ILE A 307 -2.71 -0.96 -29.82
N LYS A 308 -2.07 -1.90 -30.51
CA LYS A 308 -2.72 -3.08 -31.07
C LYS A 308 -3.29 -4.01 -30.00
N ASN A 309 -2.54 -4.25 -28.92
CA ASN A 309 -2.90 -5.24 -27.90
C ASN A 309 -3.69 -4.58 -26.76
N LYS A 310 -4.89 -5.09 -26.49
CA LYS A 310 -5.79 -4.54 -25.45
C LYS A 310 -5.24 -4.74 -24.03
N GLN A 311 -4.48 -5.81 -23.81
CA GLN A 311 -3.82 -6.12 -22.54
C GLN A 311 -2.85 -5.00 -22.13
N ASP A 312 -2.10 -4.47 -23.09
CA ASP A 312 -1.10 -3.42 -22.81
C ASP A 312 -1.78 -2.09 -22.47
N ILE A 313 -2.96 -1.80 -23.05
CA ILE A 313 -3.80 -0.66 -22.67
C ILE A 313 -4.30 -0.81 -21.23
N THR A 314 -4.81 -1.99 -20.86
CA THR A 314 -5.24 -2.24 -19.48
C THR A 314 -4.07 -2.14 -18.49
N ASN A 315 -2.91 -2.69 -18.84
CA ASN A 315 -1.69 -2.61 -18.02
C ASN A 315 -1.19 -1.16 -17.88
N PHE A 316 -1.28 -0.35 -18.94
CA PHE A 316 -1.02 1.10 -18.87
C PHE A 316 -1.92 1.77 -17.84
N TYR A 317 -3.23 1.50 -17.88
CA TYR A 317 -4.16 2.05 -16.89
C TYR A 317 -3.89 1.54 -15.48
N TYR A 318 -3.44 0.29 -15.30
CA TYR A 318 -3.06 -0.22 -13.98
C TYR A 318 -1.83 0.52 -13.43
N ARG A 319 -0.81 0.77 -14.26
CA ARG A 319 0.36 1.57 -13.89
C ARG A 319 -0.02 3.01 -13.55
N LYS A 320 -0.92 3.62 -14.34
CA LYS A 320 -1.45 4.96 -14.09
C LYS A 320 -2.23 5.02 -12.77
N PHE A 321 -3.09 4.03 -12.53
CA PHE A 321 -3.84 3.87 -11.28
C PHE A 321 -2.92 3.84 -10.05
N GLU A 322 -1.90 2.98 -10.06
CA GLU A 322 -0.93 2.89 -8.95
C GLU A 322 -0.13 4.19 -8.77
N SER A 323 0.28 4.85 -9.86
CA SER A 323 0.98 6.14 -9.81
C SER A 323 0.12 7.25 -9.19
N ASN A 324 -1.18 7.24 -9.50
CA ASN A 324 -2.13 8.22 -8.98
C ASN A 324 -2.31 8.11 -7.46
N LEU A 325 -2.13 6.94 -6.83
CA LEU A 325 -2.30 6.79 -5.37
C LEU A 325 -1.43 7.78 -4.59
N LYS A 326 -0.14 7.85 -4.94
CA LYS A 326 0.82 8.76 -4.28
C LYS A 326 0.55 10.22 -4.62
N SER A 327 0.19 10.50 -5.87
CA SER A 327 -0.14 11.87 -6.32
C SER A 327 -1.39 12.39 -5.62
N ASN A 328 -2.44 11.58 -5.54
CA ASN A 328 -3.70 11.92 -4.88
C ASN A 328 -3.49 12.14 -3.37
N LEU A 329 -2.71 11.28 -2.71
CA LEU A 329 -2.35 11.50 -1.31
C LEU A 329 -1.61 12.84 -1.10
N LYS A 330 -0.68 13.20 -1.99
CA LYS A 330 0.03 14.49 -1.93
C LYS A 330 -0.88 15.69 -2.23
N LEU A 331 -1.85 15.53 -3.12
CA LEU A 331 -2.83 16.57 -3.48
C LEU A 331 -3.86 16.79 -2.36
N MET A 332 -4.16 15.77 -1.56
CA MET A 332 -4.90 15.91 -0.31
C MET A 332 -4.02 16.59 0.74
N SER A 333 -3.86 17.89 0.53
CA SER A 333 -2.89 18.79 1.13
C SER A 333 -3.09 19.03 2.63
N PHE A 334 -2.21 19.84 3.22
CA PHE A 334 -2.40 20.49 4.51
C PHE A 334 -3.84 20.95 4.76
N GLN A 335 -4.52 21.50 3.74
CA GLN A 335 -5.91 21.92 3.84
C GLN A 335 -6.87 20.79 4.27
N SER A 336 -6.62 19.56 3.85
CA SER A 336 -7.39 18.39 4.29
C SER A 336 -7.12 18.05 5.76
N ILE A 337 -5.89 18.22 6.23
CA ILE A 337 -5.53 18.06 7.65
C ILE A 337 -6.17 19.16 8.50
N LEU A 338 -6.10 20.42 8.03
CA LEU A 338 -6.75 21.59 8.63
C LEU A 338 -8.26 21.39 8.84
N ASN A 339 -8.92 20.79 7.85
CA ASN A 339 -10.36 20.56 7.86
C ASN A 339 -10.76 19.26 8.58
N SER A 340 -9.81 18.44 9.01
CA SER A 340 -10.09 17.17 9.68
C SER A 340 -10.17 17.37 11.20
N LYS A 341 -11.04 16.60 11.87
CA LYS A 341 -11.15 16.59 13.34
C LYS A 341 -9.89 16.05 14.06
N ILE A 342 -8.82 15.72 13.34
CA ILE A 342 -7.59 15.18 13.93
C ILE A 342 -6.83 16.23 14.75
N LEU A 343 -6.98 17.52 14.44
CA LEU A 343 -6.25 18.57 15.14
C LEU A 343 -6.87 18.92 16.50
N GLY A 344 -8.01 18.34 16.86
CA GLY A 344 -8.62 18.52 18.17
C GLY A 344 -10.14 18.59 18.12
N THR A 345 -10.74 18.76 19.29
CA THR A 345 -12.18 18.84 19.47
C THR A 345 -12.70 20.25 19.69
N THR A 346 -11.81 21.24 19.91
CA THR A 346 -12.16 22.64 20.12
C THR A 346 -11.51 23.51 19.06
N SER A 347 -12.25 24.51 18.56
CA SER A 347 -11.75 25.42 17.52
C SER A 347 -10.46 26.15 17.95
N ARG A 348 -10.32 26.54 19.21
CA ARG A 348 -9.11 27.20 19.73
C ARG A 348 -7.87 26.30 19.69
N ALA A 349 -8.00 25.02 20.06
CA ALA A 349 -6.88 24.09 20.00
C ALA A 349 -6.50 23.78 18.54
N ILE A 350 -7.51 23.62 17.68
CA ILE A 350 -7.31 23.44 16.24
C ILE A 350 -6.53 24.64 15.68
N SER A 351 -7.02 25.88 15.83
CA SER A 351 -6.33 27.08 15.32
C SER A 351 -4.88 27.19 15.80
N ARG A 352 -4.61 26.98 17.09
CA ARG A 352 -3.24 27.08 17.61
C ARG A 352 -2.31 25.98 17.06
N ARG A 353 -2.82 24.76 16.89
CA ARG A 353 -2.06 23.64 16.30
C ARG A 353 -1.79 23.87 14.82
N ILE A 354 -2.74 24.47 14.10
CA ILE A 354 -2.57 24.91 12.72
C ILE A 354 -1.40 25.88 12.63
N GLU A 355 -1.34 26.86 13.53
CA GLU A 355 -0.23 27.82 13.53
C GLU A 355 1.11 27.19 13.89
N ILE A 356 1.16 26.27 14.86
CA ILE A 356 2.38 25.50 15.14
C ILE A 356 2.84 24.74 13.89
N ILE A 357 1.91 24.11 13.16
CA ILE A 357 2.24 23.41 11.91
C ILE A 357 2.73 24.40 10.84
N ASN A 358 2.10 25.56 10.68
CA ASN A 358 2.52 26.60 9.73
C ASN A 358 3.95 27.09 10.03
N ILE A 359 4.23 27.35 11.32
CA ILE A 359 5.54 27.77 11.80
C ILE A 359 6.59 26.71 11.48
N LEU A 360 6.31 25.45 11.81
CA LEU A 360 7.19 24.33 11.50
C LEU A 360 7.30 24.00 10.00
N ASN A 361 6.36 24.46 9.17
CA ASN A 361 6.47 24.32 7.72
C ASN A 361 7.41 25.35 7.09
N LYS A 362 7.37 26.58 7.62
CA LYS A 362 8.23 27.69 7.18
C LYS A 362 9.67 27.50 7.66
N ASN A 363 9.84 26.87 8.82
CA ASN A 363 11.13 26.62 9.45
C ASN A 363 11.56 25.15 9.25
N LYS A 364 12.86 24.85 9.28
CA LYS A 364 13.32 23.45 9.08
C LYS A 364 13.11 22.60 10.33
N SER A 365 13.47 23.13 11.48
CA SER A 365 13.37 22.51 12.82
C SER A 365 13.37 23.61 13.87
N LEU A 366 12.62 23.45 14.96
CA LEU A 366 12.53 24.44 16.04
C LEU A 366 12.37 23.78 17.41
N VAL A 367 13.03 24.28 18.45
CA VAL A 367 12.72 23.89 19.83
C VAL A 367 11.39 24.51 20.29
N THR A 368 10.79 24.00 21.38
CA THR A 368 9.50 24.54 21.87
C THR A 368 9.56 26.04 22.18
N ALA A 369 10.69 26.55 22.66
CA ALA A 369 10.87 27.98 22.95
C ALA A 369 10.72 28.83 21.68
N GLU A 370 11.35 28.43 20.58
CA GLU A 370 11.29 29.14 19.30
C GLU A 370 9.89 29.04 18.67
N ILE A 371 9.18 27.92 18.85
CA ILE A 371 7.77 27.80 18.45
C ILE A 371 6.92 28.84 19.20
N ILE A 372 7.16 29.03 20.50
CA ILE A 372 6.45 30.03 21.31
C ILE A 372 6.78 31.44 20.83
N GLU A 373 8.05 31.73 20.54
CA GLU A 373 8.48 33.04 20.03
C GLU A 373 7.82 33.36 18.68
N ASN A 374 7.81 32.41 17.73
CA ASN A 374 7.12 32.56 16.45
C ASN A 374 5.61 32.75 16.63
N LEU A 375 4.98 32.04 17.57
CA LEU A 375 3.57 32.25 17.87
C LEU A 375 3.33 33.66 18.39
N GLN A 376 4.19 34.21 19.25
CA GLN A 376 4.04 35.54 19.82
C GLN A 376 4.14 36.69 18.80
N GLU A 377 4.66 36.43 17.59
CA GLU A 377 4.63 37.38 16.48
C GLU A 377 3.21 37.58 15.90
N LEU A 378 2.31 36.61 16.10
CA LEU A 378 0.92 36.69 15.67
C LEU A 378 0.08 37.46 16.71
N GLU A 379 -0.76 38.40 16.25
CA GLU A 379 -1.57 39.24 17.14
C GLU A 379 -2.39 38.45 18.17
N GLU A 380 -2.98 37.32 17.76
CA GLU A 380 -3.78 36.45 18.62
C GLU A 380 -3.00 35.90 19.83
N TYR A 381 -1.67 35.75 19.69
CA TYR A 381 -0.80 35.06 20.64
C TYR A 381 0.26 35.97 21.26
N LYS A 382 0.27 37.27 20.93
CA LYS A 382 1.22 38.29 21.41
C LYS A 382 1.33 38.37 22.94
N TYR A 383 0.27 37.99 23.66
CA TYR A 383 0.18 38.06 25.12
C TYR A 383 0.24 36.69 25.82
N LEU A 384 0.77 35.64 25.17
CA LEU A 384 0.99 34.32 25.76
C LEU A 384 2.13 34.32 26.80
N LYS A 385 1.99 35.09 27.89
CA LYS A 385 2.98 35.19 28.98
C LYS A 385 2.57 34.45 30.25
N LYS A 386 1.31 34.03 30.35
CA LYS A 386 0.81 33.28 31.53
C LYS A 386 1.34 31.85 31.50
N LYS A 387 1.73 31.32 32.66
CA LYS A 387 2.20 29.92 32.83
C LYS A 387 1.24 28.90 32.20
N THR A 388 -0.06 29.15 32.30
CA THR A 388 -1.12 28.32 31.70
C THR A 388 -1.06 28.26 30.17
N HIS A 389 -0.71 29.35 29.49
CA HIS A 389 -0.59 29.41 28.04
C HIS A 389 0.64 28.64 27.53
N LEU A 390 1.76 28.73 28.25
CA LEU A 390 2.97 27.95 27.95
C LEU A 390 2.71 26.45 28.10
N THR A 391 1.98 26.05 29.15
CA THR A 391 1.56 24.66 29.33
C THR A 391 0.65 24.19 28.20
N GLN A 392 -0.27 25.04 27.71
CA GLN A 392 -1.14 24.71 26.58
C GLN A 392 -0.35 24.47 25.30
N ILE A 393 0.59 25.37 24.94
CA ILE A 393 1.44 25.16 23.74
C ILE A 393 2.26 23.88 23.86
N LYS A 394 2.87 23.62 25.02
CA LYS A 394 3.57 22.35 25.26
C LYS A 394 2.65 21.16 25.03
N SER A 395 1.43 21.22 25.57
CA SER A 395 0.42 20.17 25.34
C SER A 395 0.02 20.03 23.87
N ASP A 396 0.02 21.11 23.09
CA ASP A 396 -0.29 21.04 21.66
C ASP A 396 0.86 20.49 20.82
N VAL A 397 2.10 20.87 21.16
CA VAL A 397 3.31 20.29 20.56
C VAL A 397 3.36 18.80 20.87
N GLU A 398 3.14 18.40 22.12
CA GLU A 398 3.04 16.99 22.51
C GLU A 398 1.87 16.31 21.80
N TYR A 399 0.70 16.94 21.72
CA TYR A 399 -0.43 16.37 20.99
C TYR A 399 -0.10 16.16 19.50
N LEU A 400 0.51 17.15 18.85
CA LEU A 400 0.94 17.07 17.46
C LEU A 400 1.99 15.98 17.26
N LYS A 401 2.86 15.76 18.25
CA LYS A 401 3.82 14.65 18.31
C LYS A 401 3.12 13.30 18.52
N ASP A 402 2.09 13.23 19.36
CA ASP A 402 1.30 12.04 19.62
C ASP A 402 0.53 11.60 18.37
N ILE A 403 -0.08 12.56 17.67
CA ILE A 403 -0.72 12.30 16.38
C ILE A 403 0.27 12.23 15.21
N LYS A 404 1.57 12.32 15.51
CA LYS A 404 2.71 12.18 14.60
C LYS A 404 2.73 13.20 13.45
N LEU A 405 2.04 14.33 13.55
CA LEU A 405 2.16 15.38 12.54
C LEU A 405 3.53 16.08 12.62
N ILE A 406 4.17 16.04 13.79
CA ILE A 406 5.51 16.58 14.03
C ILE A 406 6.39 15.54 14.73
N TYR A 407 7.70 15.69 14.63
CA TYR A 407 8.70 14.80 15.23
C TYR A 407 9.72 15.57 16.04
N GLU A 408 10.22 14.96 17.11
CA GLU A 408 11.32 15.50 17.90
C GLU A 408 12.63 14.81 17.47
N LEU A 409 13.63 15.60 17.08
CA LEU A 409 14.98 15.16 16.75
C LEU A 409 15.97 16.08 17.47
N ASN A 410 16.82 15.51 18.32
CA ASN A 410 17.81 16.26 19.11
C ASN A 410 17.21 17.43 19.91
N GLY A 411 15.97 17.30 20.39
CA GLY A 411 15.25 18.33 21.14
C GLY A 411 14.52 19.38 20.27
N GLU A 412 14.66 19.32 18.95
CA GLU A 412 13.96 20.18 17.99
C GLU A 412 12.77 19.46 17.36
N TYR A 413 11.72 20.20 17.05
CA TYR A 413 10.52 19.71 16.40
C TYR A 413 10.54 20.00 14.90
N ILE A 414 10.15 19.04 14.07
CA ILE A 414 10.05 19.15 12.62
C ILE A 414 8.70 18.64 12.11
N LEU A 415 8.25 19.12 10.96
CA LEU A 415 7.06 18.54 10.33
C LEU A 415 7.32 17.13 9.80
N GLY A 416 6.31 16.28 9.97
CA GLY A 416 6.29 14.92 9.45
C GLY A 416 6.00 14.77 7.97
N PHE A 417 5.76 15.87 7.27
CA PHE A 417 5.60 15.96 5.82
C PHE A 417 5.77 17.41 5.39
N LYS A 418 6.25 17.64 4.18
CA LYS A 418 6.33 18.99 3.62
C LYS A 418 4.98 19.41 3.08
N ILE A 419 4.44 20.51 3.58
CA ILE A 419 3.23 21.13 3.04
C ILE A 419 3.65 21.94 1.82
N LYS A 420 3.08 21.61 0.66
CA LYS A 420 3.31 22.37 -0.57
C LYS A 420 2.54 23.68 -0.56
#